data_AF-A0ABD3PFT0-F1
#
_entry.id   AF-A0ABD3PFT0-F1
#
_cell.length_a   1.000
_cell.length_b   1.000
_cell.length_c   1.000
_cell.angle_alpha   90.00
_cell.angle_beta   90.00
_cell.angle_gamma   90.00
#
_symmetry.space_group_name_H-M   'P 1'
#
loop_
_entity.id
_entity.type
_entity.pdbx_description
1 polymer ?
#
loop_
_entity_poly.entity_id
_entity_poly.type
_entity_poly.pdbx_seq_one_letter_code
_entity_poly.pdbx_strand_id
1 'polypeptide(L)'
;MFRYHLVNTALNCKNHRAHSILYDCAMLSSRSRECFSDQPSAATDSVARGPLAKFELHGYRPSKFLSDDENYMDIVMIITRSSMLRQGSMGCILVRPNTTAGGERRVGNDDSQQHDDDHGDDVFGRIIAAATNTSLFQTNDSDVHAEINAIGQVARRRHFSQSRESARVNIAEVSTLGATAYITMPPCKRCFGALHASGIQRIVSRKEHPSLLREAAREVGMYMSCLTQQQLADQKVRLGRLFAHTSVDSVALLRGQALTSDDALLFHTDIEGNEKRK
;
A
#
# COMPACT_ATOMS: atom_id res chain seq x y z
N MET A 1 6.60 -42.64 -8.05
CA MET A 1 6.44 -42.89 -6.60
C MET A 1 7.65 -42.28 -5.90
N PHE A 2 7.63 -40.96 -5.62
CA PHE A 2 8.76 -40.24 -5.02
C PHE A 2 8.53 -40.05 -3.52
N ARG A 3 9.37 -40.66 -2.70
CA ARG A 3 9.41 -40.48 -1.23
C ARG A 3 10.24 -39.24 -0.91
N TYR A 4 9.62 -38.23 -0.31
CA TYR A 4 10.34 -37.11 0.31
C TYR A 4 10.70 -37.47 1.76
N HIS A 5 11.99 -37.41 2.08
CA HIS A 5 12.49 -37.46 3.45
C HIS A 5 12.34 -36.08 4.09
N LEU A 6 11.45 -35.97 5.09
CA LEU A 6 11.36 -34.84 6.01
C LEU A 6 12.49 -34.96 7.04
N VAL A 7 13.45 -34.03 6.98
CA VAL A 7 14.46 -33.83 8.03
C VAL A 7 13.91 -32.79 8.99
N ASN A 8 13.64 -33.21 10.23
CA ASN A 8 13.22 -32.37 11.34
C ASN A 8 14.46 -31.72 11.98
N THR A 9 14.63 -30.41 11.84
CA THR A 9 15.62 -29.63 12.59
C THR A 9 14.92 -28.79 13.64
N ALA A 10 15.04 -29.21 14.90
CA ALA A 10 14.61 -28.45 16.06
C ALA A 10 15.59 -27.28 16.29
N LEU A 11 15.11 -26.05 16.18
CA LEU A 11 15.85 -24.84 16.54
C LEU A 11 15.51 -24.42 17.98
N ASN A 12 16.55 -24.30 18.78
CA ASN A 12 16.54 -23.99 20.20
C ASN A 12 16.56 -22.46 20.38
N CYS A 13 15.44 -21.87 20.82
CA CYS A 13 15.30 -20.42 20.97
C CYS A 13 15.70 -19.98 22.39
N LYS A 14 16.82 -19.25 22.52
CA LYS A 14 17.24 -18.65 23.80
C LYS A 14 16.70 -17.22 23.94
N ASN A 15 16.02 -17.00 25.04
CA ASN A 15 15.47 -15.74 25.55
C ASN A 15 16.51 -14.60 25.63
N HIS A 16 16.18 -13.43 25.06
CA HIS A 16 16.80 -12.16 25.43
C HIS A 16 15.74 -11.20 26.01
N ARG A 17 16.00 -10.74 27.23
CA ARG A 17 15.18 -9.81 28.02
C ARG A 17 15.18 -8.41 27.42
N ALA A 18 14.01 -7.78 27.43
CA ALA A 18 13.76 -6.40 27.08
C ALA A 18 14.21 -5.43 28.19
N HIS A 19 14.84 -4.32 27.81
CA HIS A 19 14.98 -3.12 28.64
C HIS A 19 13.93 -2.09 28.21
N SER A 20 13.07 -1.72 29.14
CA SER A 20 12.06 -0.66 29.03
C SER A 20 12.70 0.67 29.40
N ILE A 21 12.58 1.68 28.53
CA ILE A 21 12.89 3.08 28.84
C ILE A 21 11.60 3.88 28.67
N LEU A 22 11.05 4.34 29.79
CA LEU A 22 9.94 5.28 29.89
C LEU A 22 10.48 6.69 29.67
N TYR A 23 9.85 7.46 28.78
CA TYR A 23 9.96 8.91 28.75
C TYR A 23 8.59 9.53 29.00
N ASP A 24 8.50 10.24 30.13
CA ASP A 24 7.50 11.26 30.41
C ASP A 24 7.77 12.48 29.52
N CYS A 25 6.73 12.99 28.84
CA CYS A 25 6.78 14.34 28.32
C CYS A 25 5.45 15.06 28.58
N ALA A 26 5.61 16.25 29.14
CA ALA A 26 4.63 17.00 29.87
C ALA A 26 3.59 17.71 28.99
N MET A 27 2.42 17.88 29.62
CA MET A 27 1.36 18.83 29.33
C MET A 27 1.88 20.25 29.05
N LEU A 28 1.38 20.92 28.01
CA LEU A 28 1.15 22.37 28.04
C LEU A 28 0.11 22.84 27.00
N SER A 29 -0.83 23.64 27.51
CA SER A 29 -1.44 24.84 26.92
C SER A 29 -2.54 24.70 25.86
N SER A 30 -3.78 24.69 26.38
CA SER A 30 -5.03 25.05 25.71
C SER A 30 -5.04 26.47 25.16
N ARG A 31 -5.17 26.60 23.83
CA ARG A 31 -5.65 27.81 23.16
C ARG A 31 -6.96 27.47 22.43
N SER A 32 -8.03 28.15 22.82
CA SER A 32 -9.34 28.14 22.18
C SER A 32 -9.24 28.71 20.76
N ARG A 33 -9.40 27.86 19.75
CA ARG A 33 -9.63 28.23 18.36
C ARG A 33 -11.11 28.05 18.02
N GLU A 34 -11.65 29.03 17.33
CA GLU A 34 -13.01 29.08 16.82
C GLU A 34 -13.29 27.88 15.89
N CYS A 35 -14.40 27.20 16.16
CA CYS A 35 -14.81 25.97 15.51
C CYS A 35 -15.44 26.25 14.13
N PHE A 36 -14.65 26.15 13.06
CA PHE A 36 -15.17 25.62 11.80
C PHE A 36 -15.09 24.10 11.89
N SER A 37 -16.24 23.44 12.05
CA SER A 37 -16.32 22.00 12.20
C SER A 37 -16.25 21.31 10.83
N ASP A 38 -15.09 21.35 10.18
CA ASP A 38 -14.72 20.35 9.19
C ASP A 38 -14.43 19.05 9.96
N GLN A 39 -15.49 18.31 10.31
CA GLN A 39 -15.29 16.99 10.87
C GLN A 39 -14.62 16.12 9.80
N PRO A 40 -13.43 15.57 10.07
CA PRO A 40 -12.78 14.70 9.11
C PRO A 40 -13.70 13.51 8.84
N SER A 41 -14.03 13.28 7.57
CA SER A 41 -14.93 12.19 7.18
C SER A 41 -14.34 10.85 7.64
N ALA A 42 -15.20 9.89 8.00
CA ALA A 42 -14.82 8.56 8.52
C ALA A 42 -13.79 7.82 7.63
N ALA A 43 -13.78 8.14 6.32
CA ALA A 43 -12.76 7.70 5.37
C ALA A 43 -11.32 7.96 5.82
N THR A 44 -11.07 9.07 6.51
CA THR A 44 -9.74 9.44 6.99
C THR A 44 -9.24 8.54 8.12
N ASP A 45 -10.13 8.04 8.97
CA ASP A 45 -9.78 7.16 10.09
C ASP A 45 -9.36 5.76 9.63
N SER A 46 -10.01 5.22 8.59
CA SER A 46 -9.69 3.90 8.04
C SER A 46 -8.27 3.89 7.44
N VAL A 47 -7.90 4.97 6.75
CA VAL A 47 -6.55 5.17 6.19
C VAL A 47 -5.52 5.32 7.32
N ALA A 48 -5.83 6.11 8.35
CA ALA A 48 -4.91 6.41 9.45
C ALA A 48 -4.51 5.19 10.30
N ARG A 49 -5.34 4.14 10.36
CA ARG A 49 -5.05 2.90 11.10
C ARG A 49 -4.79 1.69 10.21
N GLY A 50 -4.92 1.86 8.90
CA GLY A 50 -4.83 0.79 7.90
C GLY A 50 -3.40 0.49 7.42
N PRO A 51 -3.25 -0.45 6.46
CA PRO A 51 -1.97 -0.68 5.79
C PRO A 51 -1.41 0.53 5.05
N LEU A 52 -2.26 1.52 4.75
CA LEU A 52 -1.86 2.76 4.09
C LEU A 52 -1.38 3.85 5.04
N ALA A 53 -1.47 3.66 6.37
CA ALA A 53 -1.19 4.69 7.37
C ALA A 53 0.19 5.34 7.28
N LYS A 54 1.18 4.62 6.72
CA LYS A 54 2.55 5.11 6.54
C LYS A 54 2.81 5.87 5.23
N PHE A 55 1.80 6.00 4.37
CA PHE A 55 1.94 6.63 3.07
C PHE A 55 1.10 7.90 2.99
N GLU A 56 1.70 8.95 2.44
CA GLU A 56 0.96 10.16 2.11
C GLU A 56 0.18 9.93 0.80
N LEU A 57 -1.14 10.03 0.87
CA LEU A 57 -2.01 9.83 -0.30
C LEU A 57 -2.33 11.13 -1.05
N HIS A 58 -1.80 12.27 -0.60
CA HIS A 58 -1.96 13.60 -1.22
C HIS A 58 -3.44 13.96 -1.50
N GLY A 59 -4.34 13.61 -0.60
CA GLY A 59 -5.77 13.86 -0.76
C GLY A 59 -6.48 12.97 -1.79
N TYR A 60 -5.84 11.91 -2.29
CA TYR A 60 -6.45 10.97 -3.24
C TYR A 60 -7.79 10.44 -2.71
N ARG A 61 -8.77 10.35 -3.62
CA ARG A 61 -10.10 9.79 -3.39
C ARG A 61 -10.41 8.79 -4.52
N PRO A 62 -10.77 7.54 -4.20
CA PRO A 62 -11.24 6.58 -5.18
C PRO A 62 -12.44 7.15 -5.95
N SER A 63 -12.48 6.91 -7.26
CA SER A 63 -13.56 7.37 -8.12
C SER A 63 -14.51 6.22 -8.45
N LYS A 64 -15.81 6.43 -8.25
CA LYS A 64 -16.86 5.47 -8.63
C LYS A 64 -16.98 5.24 -10.14
N PHE A 65 -16.39 6.12 -10.93
CA PHE A 65 -16.38 6.02 -12.39
C PHE A 65 -15.17 5.23 -12.92
N LEU A 66 -14.24 4.85 -12.04
CA LEU A 66 -13.11 4.01 -12.38
C LEU A 66 -13.39 2.58 -11.93
N SER A 67 -12.81 1.62 -12.65
CA SER A 67 -12.78 0.24 -12.16
C SER A 67 -11.95 0.12 -10.88
N ASP A 68 -12.21 -0.92 -10.10
CA ASP A 68 -11.37 -1.29 -8.94
C ASP A 68 -9.89 -1.35 -9.32
N ASP A 69 -9.57 -1.99 -10.45
CA ASP A 69 -8.19 -2.13 -10.91
C ASP A 69 -7.53 -0.77 -11.17
N GLU A 70 -8.24 0.19 -11.75
CA GLU A 70 -7.71 1.53 -11.97
C GLU A 70 -7.52 2.31 -10.66
N ASN A 71 -8.48 2.25 -9.74
CA ASN A 71 -8.36 2.87 -8.43
C ASN A 71 -7.17 2.30 -7.64
N TYR A 72 -7.04 0.97 -7.59
CA TYR A 72 -5.93 0.31 -6.90
C TYR A 72 -4.58 0.59 -7.56
N MET A 73 -4.52 0.64 -8.89
CA MET A 73 -3.29 0.97 -9.59
C MET A 73 -2.88 2.44 -9.40
N ASP A 74 -3.82 3.37 -9.25
CA ASP A 74 -3.51 4.76 -8.87
C ASP A 74 -2.90 4.81 -7.47
N ILE A 75 -3.49 4.09 -6.50
CA ILE A 75 -2.95 3.98 -5.12
C ILE A 75 -1.54 3.39 -5.13
N VAL A 76 -1.32 2.30 -5.87
CA VAL A 76 0.02 1.69 -6.02
C VAL A 76 1.03 2.70 -6.54
N MET A 77 0.66 3.51 -7.52
CA MET A 77 1.53 4.53 -8.07
C MET A 77 1.83 5.67 -7.10
N ILE A 78 0.85 6.06 -6.28
CA ILE A 78 1.04 7.06 -5.22
C ILE A 78 2.03 6.53 -4.18
N ILE A 79 1.80 5.34 -3.61
CA ILE A 79 2.68 4.80 -2.56
C ILE A 79 4.10 4.55 -3.08
N THR A 80 4.25 4.21 -4.37
CA THR A 80 5.56 3.99 -4.99
C THR A 80 6.46 5.21 -4.88
N ARG A 81 5.89 6.42 -4.86
CA ARG A 81 6.66 7.67 -4.74
C ARG A 81 7.36 7.83 -3.38
N SER A 82 6.90 7.12 -2.35
CA SER A 82 7.55 7.12 -1.03
C SER A 82 8.84 6.28 -0.98
N SER A 83 9.13 5.49 -2.02
CA SER A 83 10.38 4.74 -2.11
C SER A 83 11.56 5.68 -2.37
N MET A 84 12.61 5.53 -1.56
CA MET A 84 13.86 6.30 -1.65
C MET A 84 15.01 5.54 -2.34
N LEU A 85 14.75 4.35 -2.88
CA LEU A 85 15.79 3.49 -3.46
C LEU A 85 16.20 3.93 -4.87
N ARG A 86 17.51 3.92 -5.15
CA ARG A 86 18.08 4.41 -6.42
C ARG A 86 17.84 3.46 -7.59
N GLN A 87 17.74 2.15 -7.32
CA GLN A 87 17.58 1.10 -8.34
C GLN A 87 16.18 1.07 -8.97
N GLY A 88 15.28 1.94 -8.51
CA GLY A 88 13.92 2.02 -8.97
C GLY A 88 12.93 1.88 -7.82
N SER A 89 11.83 2.61 -7.93
CA SER A 89 10.76 2.59 -6.95
C SER A 89 9.72 1.56 -7.34
N MET A 90 9.50 0.61 -6.44
CA MET A 90 8.52 -0.47 -6.60
C MET A 90 7.44 -0.33 -5.54
N GLY A 91 6.20 -0.52 -5.93
CA GLY A 91 5.05 -0.55 -5.03
C GLY A 91 4.22 -1.80 -5.24
N CYS A 92 3.68 -2.31 -4.14
CA CYS A 92 2.75 -3.42 -4.13
C CYS A 92 1.67 -3.17 -3.07
N ILE A 93 0.41 -3.38 -3.43
CA ILE A 93 -0.67 -3.55 -2.47
C ILE A 93 -1.34 -4.91 -2.67
N LEU A 94 -1.83 -5.47 -1.56
CA LEU A 94 -2.64 -6.69 -1.55
C LEU A 94 -4.06 -6.31 -1.15
N VAL A 95 -5.04 -6.82 -1.90
CA VAL A 95 -6.45 -6.45 -1.77
C VAL A 95 -7.30 -7.71 -1.62
N ARG A 96 -8.23 -7.72 -0.65
CA ARG A 96 -9.16 -8.85 -0.46
C ARG A 96 -10.02 -9.06 -1.71
N PRO A 97 -10.41 -10.31 -2.02
CA PRO A 97 -11.39 -10.56 -3.07
C PRO A 97 -12.71 -9.86 -2.73
N ASN A 98 -13.40 -9.38 -3.75
CA ASN A 98 -14.72 -8.79 -3.56
C ASN A 98 -15.71 -9.91 -3.24
N THR A 99 -16.21 -9.95 -2.00
CA THR A 99 -17.12 -11.01 -1.51
C THR A 99 -18.53 -10.90 -2.09
N THR A 100 -18.84 -9.84 -2.85
CA THR A 100 -20.16 -9.61 -3.43
C THR A 100 -20.58 -10.64 -4.49
N ALA A 101 -19.66 -11.45 -5.01
CA ALA A 101 -19.96 -12.47 -6.02
C ALA A 101 -20.58 -13.78 -5.45
N GLY A 102 -20.55 -13.99 -4.13
CA GLY A 102 -21.09 -15.18 -3.47
C GLY A 102 -22.25 -14.82 -2.56
N GLY A 103 -23.46 -14.89 -3.10
CA GLY A 103 -24.74 -14.55 -2.47
C GLY A 103 -24.87 -14.85 -0.97
N GLU A 104 -24.77 -13.80 -0.18
CA GLU A 104 -25.59 -13.53 1.00
C GLU A 104 -25.36 -12.04 1.31
N ARG A 105 -25.98 -11.17 0.49
CA ARG A 105 -26.27 -9.81 1.00
C ARG A 105 -27.06 -10.08 2.28
N ARG A 106 -26.44 -9.84 3.43
CA ARG A 106 -27.18 -9.73 4.69
C ARG A 106 -28.30 -8.75 4.38
N VAL A 107 -29.52 -9.26 4.30
CA VAL A 107 -30.74 -8.47 4.20
C VAL A 107 -30.89 -7.81 5.57
N GLY A 108 -30.01 -6.87 5.87
CA GLY A 108 -30.21 -5.92 6.95
C GLY A 108 -31.33 -5.02 6.47
N ASN A 109 -32.51 -5.18 7.06
CA ASN A 109 -33.60 -4.21 6.99
C ASN A 109 -33.08 -2.88 7.56
N ASP A 110 -32.46 -2.05 6.74
CA ASP A 110 -32.17 -0.69 7.14
C ASP A 110 -32.52 0.25 5.98
N ASP A 111 -33.57 1.04 6.21
CA ASP A 111 -34.17 2.03 5.31
C ASP A 111 -33.27 3.28 5.18
N SER A 112 -31.97 3.11 5.41
CA SER A 112 -30.98 4.17 5.36
C SER A 112 -30.71 4.52 3.90
N GLN A 113 -31.23 5.69 3.51
CA GLN A 113 -30.90 6.41 2.29
C GLN A 113 -29.43 6.21 1.94
N GLN A 114 -29.17 5.55 0.82
CA GLN A 114 -27.81 5.34 0.29
C GLN A 114 -27.18 6.70 0.00
N HIS A 115 -26.33 7.17 0.90
CA HIS A 115 -25.46 8.31 0.62
C HIS A 115 -24.45 7.89 -0.44
N ASP A 116 -24.38 8.67 -1.53
CA ASP A 116 -23.49 8.47 -2.69
C ASP A 116 -21.98 8.46 -2.35
N ASP A 117 -21.60 8.70 -1.09
CA ASP A 117 -20.22 8.93 -0.64
C ASP A 117 -19.49 7.66 -0.15
N ASP A 118 -20.18 6.51 0.01
CA ASP A 118 -19.62 5.31 0.66
C ASP A 118 -18.62 4.51 -0.21
N HIS A 119 -18.50 4.82 -1.51
CA HIS A 119 -17.63 4.04 -2.40
C HIS A 119 -16.13 4.11 -2.01
N GLY A 120 -15.69 5.23 -1.44
CA GLY A 120 -14.28 5.40 -1.03
C GLY A 120 -13.86 4.46 0.10
N ASP A 121 -14.76 4.23 1.05
CA ASP A 121 -14.48 3.44 2.24
C ASP A 121 -14.36 1.94 1.92
N ASP A 122 -15.15 1.45 0.95
CA ASP A 122 -15.02 0.08 0.45
C ASP A 122 -13.64 -0.16 -0.19
N VAL A 123 -13.18 0.76 -1.05
CA VAL A 123 -11.92 0.59 -1.78
C VAL A 123 -10.75 0.49 -0.80
N PHE A 124 -10.63 1.42 0.15
CA PHE A 124 -9.56 1.40 1.14
C PHE A 124 -9.69 0.26 2.14
N GLY A 125 -10.91 -0.05 2.59
CA GLY A 125 -11.20 -1.11 3.56
C GLY A 125 -10.80 -2.51 3.09
N ARG A 126 -10.72 -2.74 1.77
CA ARG A 126 -10.26 -4.00 1.17
C ARG A 126 -8.75 -4.17 1.10
N ILE A 127 -7.95 -3.12 1.28
CA ILE A 127 -6.49 -3.22 1.24
C ILE A 127 -6.00 -3.88 2.54
N ILE A 128 -5.22 -4.96 2.42
CA ILE A 128 -4.70 -5.73 3.56
C ILE A 128 -3.21 -5.54 3.80
N ALA A 129 -2.47 -5.11 2.78
CA ALA A 129 -1.06 -4.74 2.87
C ALA A 129 -0.70 -3.71 1.80
N ALA A 130 0.27 -2.86 2.12
CA ALA A 130 0.82 -1.89 1.18
C ALA A 130 2.32 -1.70 1.48
N ALA A 131 3.15 -1.90 0.47
CA ALA A 131 4.59 -1.91 0.64
C ALA A 131 5.31 -1.34 -0.57
N THR A 132 6.50 -0.81 -0.28
CA THR A 132 7.53 -0.50 -1.28
C THR A 132 8.70 -1.46 -1.11
N ASN A 133 9.61 -1.48 -2.09
CA ASN A 133 10.88 -2.17 -1.93
C ASN A 133 11.72 -1.54 -0.81
N THR A 134 12.53 -2.35 -0.14
CA THR A 134 13.39 -1.91 0.96
C THR A 134 14.79 -2.50 0.84
N SER A 135 15.77 -1.72 1.32
CA SER A 135 17.13 -2.16 1.57
C SER A 135 17.17 -3.02 2.83
N LEU A 136 18.01 -4.05 2.83
CA LEU A 136 18.26 -4.91 3.98
C LEU A 136 19.75 -5.05 4.30
N PHE A 137 20.58 -5.20 3.27
CA PHE A 137 22.02 -5.44 3.42
C PHE A 137 22.85 -4.22 3.06
N GLN A 138 22.44 -3.45 2.05
CA GLN A 138 23.18 -2.27 1.59
C GLN A 138 22.27 -1.07 1.43
N THR A 139 22.66 0.06 2.01
CA THR A 139 21.90 1.31 1.92
C THR A 139 21.66 1.68 0.45
N ASN A 140 20.39 1.96 0.11
CA ASN A 140 19.91 2.34 -1.23
C ASN A 140 19.76 1.20 -2.27
N ASP A 141 20.10 -0.03 -1.93
CA ASP A 141 19.84 -1.20 -2.77
C ASP A 141 18.47 -1.81 -2.46
N SER A 142 17.86 -2.41 -3.49
CA SER A 142 16.54 -3.03 -3.39
C SER A 142 16.64 -4.52 -3.08
N ASP A 143 17.08 -4.86 -1.88
CA ASP A 143 17.25 -6.26 -1.45
C ASP A 143 15.93 -7.01 -1.32
N VAL A 144 14.90 -6.35 -0.79
CA VAL A 144 13.57 -6.93 -0.60
C VAL A 144 12.57 -6.19 -1.48
N HIS A 145 11.97 -6.92 -2.40
CA HIS A 145 10.97 -6.41 -3.31
C HIS A 145 9.65 -6.09 -2.58
N ALA A 146 8.86 -5.17 -3.15
CA ALA A 146 7.62 -4.70 -2.57
C ALA A 146 6.62 -5.84 -2.29
N GLU A 147 6.57 -6.84 -3.18
CA GLU A 147 5.69 -8.01 -3.09
C GLU A 147 5.96 -8.82 -1.81
N ILE A 148 7.25 -9.09 -1.52
CA ILE A 148 7.68 -9.85 -0.35
C ILE A 148 7.37 -9.07 0.93
N ASN A 149 7.62 -7.76 0.91
CA ASN A 149 7.28 -6.88 2.02
C ASN A 149 5.77 -6.88 2.30
N ALA A 150 4.93 -6.86 1.26
CA ALA A 150 3.48 -6.88 1.42
C ALA A 150 2.98 -8.21 2.02
N ILE A 151 3.47 -9.35 1.53
CA ILE A 151 3.18 -10.68 2.13
C ILE A 151 3.60 -10.70 3.61
N GLY A 152 4.81 -10.21 3.89
CA GLY A 152 5.35 -10.16 5.25
C GLY A 152 4.52 -9.29 6.21
N GLN A 153 3.90 -8.21 5.73
CA GLN A 153 2.98 -7.40 6.54
C GLN A 153 1.74 -8.19 6.97
N VAL A 154 1.14 -8.96 6.06
CA VAL A 154 -0.03 -9.80 6.40
C VAL A 154 0.36 -10.90 7.39
N ALA A 155 1.49 -11.57 7.14
CA ALA A 155 1.99 -12.64 8.01
C ALA A 155 2.24 -12.14 9.45
N ARG A 156 2.88 -10.98 9.62
CA ARG A 156 3.16 -10.41 10.95
C ARG A 156 1.89 -10.04 11.73
N ARG A 157 0.85 -9.53 11.07
CA ARG A 157 -0.39 -9.11 11.73
C ARG A 157 -1.11 -10.26 12.43
N ARG A 158 -1.06 -11.47 11.86
CA ARG A 158 -1.67 -12.66 12.46
C ARG A 158 -1.07 -13.00 13.83
N HIS A 159 0.24 -12.83 13.99
CA HIS A 159 0.92 -13.10 15.25
C HIS A 159 0.53 -12.13 16.37
N PHE A 160 0.35 -10.84 16.06
CA PHE A 160 -0.03 -9.85 17.06
C PHE A 160 -1.48 -10.03 17.54
N SER A 161 -2.41 -10.34 16.62
CA SER A 161 -3.83 -10.51 16.98
C SER A 161 -4.09 -11.70 17.92
N GLN A 162 -3.34 -12.80 17.79
CA GLN A 162 -3.49 -13.97 18.67
C GLN A 162 -2.97 -13.73 20.09
N SER A 163 -2.12 -12.72 20.31
CA SER A 163 -1.55 -12.44 21.63
C SER A 163 -2.43 -11.59 22.55
N ARG A 164 -3.53 -11.03 22.04
CA ARG A 164 -4.44 -10.14 22.79
C ARG A 164 -5.88 -10.64 22.74
N GLU A 165 -6.13 -11.76 23.43
CA GLU A 165 -7.43 -12.44 23.64
C GLU A 165 -8.56 -11.55 24.24
N SER A 166 -8.37 -10.25 24.50
CA SER A 166 -9.29 -9.45 25.33
C SER A 166 -9.87 -8.18 24.69
N ALA A 167 -9.70 -7.93 23.39
CA ALA A 167 -10.40 -6.83 22.73
C ALA A 167 -11.38 -7.40 21.68
N ARG A 168 -12.68 -7.40 22.03
CA ARG A 168 -13.85 -7.87 21.26
C ARG A 168 -14.11 -7.11 19.94
N VAL A 169 -13.08 -6.63 19.25
CA VAL A 169 -13.24 -6.05 17.92
C VAL A 169 -13.14 -7.20 16.92
N ASN A 170 -14.21 -7.43 16.18
CA ASN A 170 -14.24 -8.34 15.03
C ASN A 170 -13.29 -7.84 13.93
N ILE A 171 -11.98 -7.96 14.15
CA ILE A 171 -10.99 -7.76 13.11
C ILE A 171 -11.10 -8.99 12.22
N ALA A 172 -11.84 -8.85 11.11
CA ALA A 172 -11.93 -9.88 10.08
C ALA A 172 -10.53 -10.45 9.80
N GLU A 173 -10.41 -11.78 9.84
CA GLU A 173 -9.13 -12.46 9.70
C GLU A 173 -8.41 -11.99 8.44
N VAL A 174 -7.27 -11.32 8.61
CA VAL A 174 -6.51 -10.81 7.47
C VAL A 174 -5.79 -11.99 6.80
N SER A 175 -6.17 -12.30 5.55
CA SER A 175 -5.61 -13.40 4.77
C SER A 175 -5.18 -12.94 3.39
N THR A 176 -4.10 -13.52 2.85
CA THR A 176 -3.71 -13.39 1.44
C THR A 176 -4.44 -14.38 0.53
N LEU A 177 -5.16 -15.36 1.08
CA LEU A 177 -5.86 -16.37 0.29
C LEU A 177 -6.94 -15.71 -0.57
N GLY A 178 -6.86 -15.92 -1.89
CA GLY A 178 -7.79 -15.32 -2.85
C GLY A 178 -7.56 -13.84 -3.13
N ALA A 179 -6.57 -13.21 -2.51
CA ALA A 179 -6.32 -11.79 -2.70
C ALA A 179 -5.74 -11.48 -4.09
N THR A 180 -5.85 -10.21 -4.47
CA THR A 180 -5.25 -9.64 -5.68
C THR A 180 -4.02 -8.82 -5.29
N ALA A 181 -2.92 -9.02 -6.01
CA ALA A 181 -1.72 -8.19 -5.90
C ALA A 181 -1.69 -7.15 -7.05
N TYR A 182 -1.66 -5.87 -6.69
CA TYR A 182 -1.44 -4.77 -7.63
C TYR A 182 0.01 -4.30 -7.51
N ILE A 183 0.77 -4.34 -8.61
CA ILE A 183 2.22 -4.16 -8.60
C ILE A 183 2.65 -3.20 -9.71
N THR A 184 3.60 -2.29 -9.45
CA THR A 184 4.06 -1.34 -10.47
C THR A 184 4.74 -1.98 -11.68
N MET A 185 5.40 -3.13 -11.49
CA MET A 185 6.05 -3.92 -12.54
C MET A 185 5.71 -5.40 -12.36
N PRO A 186 5.78 -6.21 -13.44
CA PRO A 186 5.72 -7.66 -13.34
C PRO A 186 6.67 -8.20 -12.27
N PRO A 187 6.22 -9.13 -11.42
CA PRO A 187 7.06 -9.68 -10.35
C PRO A 187 8.21 -10.49 -10.94
N CYS A 188 9.35 -10.54 -10.26
CA CYS A 188 10.42 -11.47 -10.63
C CYS A 188 10.01 -12.93 -10.32
N LYS A 189 10.75 -13.93 -10.84
CA LYS A 189 10.45 -15.36 -10.62
C LYS A 189 10.28 -15.73 -9.14
N ARG A 190 11.11 -15.14 -8.27
CA ARG A 190 11.05 -15.38 -6.81
C ARG A 190 9.79 -14.77 -6.19
N CYS A 191 9.46 -13.53 -6.54
CA CYS A 191 8.25 -12.86 -6.05
C CYS A 191 6.98 -13.54 -6.56
N PHE A 192 6.97 -13.99 -7.83
CA PHE A 192 5.87 -14.77 -8.38
C PHE A 192 5.63 -16.06 -7.58
N GLY A 193 6.69 -16.84 -7.32
CA GLY A 193 6.59 -18.06 -6.51
C GLY A 193 6.08 -17.79 -5.09
N ALA A 194 6.51 -16.69 -4.47
CA ALA A 194 6.04 -16.28 -3.16
C ALA A 194 4.56 -15.86 -3.15
N LEU A 195 4.13 -15.07 -4.14
CA LEU A 195 2.72 -14.66 -4.32
C LEU A 195 1.84 -15.90 -4.46
N HIS A 196 2.21 -16.84 -5.35
CA HIS A 196 1.52 -18.10 -5.53
C HIS A 196 1.43 -18.92 -4.22
N ALA A 197 2.56 -19.13 -3.53
CA ALA A 197 2.60 -19.89 -2.28
C ALA A 197 1.76 -19.25 -1.16
N SER A 198 1.60 -17.92 -1.19
CA SER A 198 0.75 -17.19 -0.25
C SER A 198 -0.75 -17.21 -0.59
N GLY A 199 -1.15 -17.89 -1.67
CA GLY A 199 -2.56 -18.03 -2.07
C GLY A 199 -3.14 -16.82 -2.81
N ILE A 200 -2.30 -15.90 -3.30
CA ILE A 200 -2.72 -14.84 -4.22
C ILE A 200 -3.27 -15.50 -5.49
N GLN A 201 -4.45 -15.08 -5.94
CA GLN A 201 -5.10 -15.65 -7.12
C GLN A 201 -5.00 -14.75 -8.35
N ARG A 202 -4.71 -13.47 -8.15
CA ARG A 202 -4.67 -12.48 -9.24
C ARG A 202 -3.51 -11.51 -9.08
N ILE A 203 -2.84 -11.21 -10.19
CA ILE A 203 -1.79 -10.19 -10.29
C ILE A 203 -2.19 -9.17 -11.35
N VAL A 204 -2.20 -7.90 -10.98
CA VAL A 204 -2.44 -6.77 -11.88
C VAL A 204 -1.19 -5.90 -11.90
N SER A 205 -0.71 -5.53 -13.09
CA SER A 205 0.46 -4.64 -13.22
C SER A 205 0.33 -3.60 -14.33
N ARG A 206 1.29 -2.67 -14.40
CA ARG A 206 1.30 -1.61 -15.42
C ARG A 206 1.93 -2.04 -16.74
N LYS A 207 2.79 -3.05 -16.71
CA LYS A 207 3.53 -3.50 -17.89
C LYS A 207 3.13 -4.92 -18.23
N GLU A 208 3.31 -5.26 -19.49
CA GLU A 208 3.03 -6.62 -19.93
C GLU A 208 3.96 -7.62 -19.21
N HIS A 209 3.37 -8.74 -18.80
CA HIS A 209 4.09 -9.80 -18.12
C HIS A 209 4.92 -10.62 -19.13
N PRO A 210 6.17 -10.97 -18.81
CA PRO A 210 6.96 -11.92 -19.60
C PRO A 210 6.17 -13.21 -19.89
N SER A 211 6.30 -13.76 -21.11
CA SER A 211 5.58 -14.98 -21.54
C SER A 211 5.73 -16.14 -20.54
N LEU A 212 6.96 -16.37 -20.06
CA LEU A 212 7.27 -17.40 -19.08
C LEU A 212 6.46 -17.28 -17.78
N LEU A 213 6.20 -16.05 -17.31
CA LEU A 213 5.37 -15.84 -16.12
C LEU A 213 3.89 -16.07 -16.41
N ARG A 214 3.41 -15.65 -17.59
CA ARG A 214 2.01 -15.89 -18.01
C ARG A 214 1.72 -17.39 -18.15
N GLU A 215 2.67 -18.15 -18.70
CA GLU A 215 2.58 -19.60 -18.83
C GLU A 215 2.54 -20.27 -17.46
N ALA A 216 3.48 -19.94 -16.58
CA ALA A 216 3.51 -20.47 -15.22
C ALA A 216 2.23 -20.10 -14.43
N ALA A 217 1.72 -18.88 -14.58
CA ALA A 217 0.48 -18.44 -13.96
C ALA A 217 -0.72 -19.27 -14.43
N ARG A 218 -0.82 -19.52 -15.75
CA ARG A 218 -1.87 -20.37 -16.32
C ARG A 218 -1.81 -21.79 -15.77
N GLU A 219 -0.62 -22.37 -15.64
CA GLU A 219 -0.44 -23.73 -15.10
C GLU A 219 -0.89 -23.87 -13.65
N VAL A 220 -0.69 -22.82 -12.84
CA VAL A 220 -1.08 -22.81 -11.42
C VAL A 220 -2.46 -22.18 -11.16
N GLY A 221 -3.20 -21.83 -12.22
CA GLY A 221 -4.54 -21.22 -12.10
C GLY A 221 -4.54 -19.79 -11.54
N MET A 222 -3.44 -19.05 -11.69
CA MET A 222 -3.34 -17.64 -11.29
C MET A 222 -3.68 -16.71 -12.46
N TYR A 223 -4.54 -15.73 -12.24
CA TYR A 223 -4.91 -14.74 -13.24
C TYR A 223 -3.88 -13.60 -13.29
N MET A 224 -3.43 -13.21 -14.48
CA MET A 224 -2.55 -12.06 -14.67
C MET A 224 -3.17 -11.09 -15.68
N SER A 225 -3.25 -9.81 -15.32
CA SER A 225 -3.68 -8.74 -16.23
C SER A 225 -2.75 -7.54 -16.16
N CYS A 226 -2.67 -6.79 -17.26
CA CYS A 226 -2.02 -5.49 -17.27
C CYS A 226 -3.03 -4.41 -17.65
N LEU A 227 -2.81 -3.19 -17.16
CA LEU A 227 -3.58 -2.03 -17.63
C LEU A 227 -3.40 -1.87 -19.15
N THR A 228 -4.47 -1.45 -19.82
CA THR A 228 -4.42 -1.07 -21.24
C THR A 228 -3.63 0.22 -21.44
N GLN A 229 -3.19 0.50 -22.67
CA GLN A 229 -2.49 1.74 -22.98
C GLN A 229 -3.35 2.98 -22.66
N GLN A 230 -4.66 2.91 -22.92
CA GLN A 230 -5.59 3.98 -22.59
C GLN A 230 -5.65 4.20 -21.06
N GLN A 231 -5.81 3.14 -20.28
CA GLN A 231 -5.83 3.23 -18.81
C GLN A 231 -4.52 3.80 -18.24
N LEU A 232 -3.37 3.46 -18.83
CA LEU A 232 -2.08 4.04 -18.44
C LEU A 232 -1.98 5.53 -18.74
N ALA A 233 -2.50 5.97 -19.89
CA ALA A 233 -2.56 7.38 -20.26
C ALA A 233 -3.48 8.17 -19.31
N ASP A 234 -4.67 7.64 -19.02
CA ASP A 234 -5.63 8.25 -18.13
C ASP A 234 -5.11 8.31 -16.69
N GLN A 235 -4.48 7.24 -16.20
CA GLN A 235 -3.78 7.22 -14.92
C GLN A 235 -2.72 8.33 -14.85
N LYS A 236 -1.91 8.51 -15.89
CA LYS A 236 -0.89 9.57 -15.93
C LYS A 236 -1.52 10.95 -15.79
N VAL A 237 -2.64 11.21 -16.46
CA VAL A 237 -3.37 12.48 -16.37
C VAL A 237 -3.93 12.70 -14.96
N ARG A 238 -4.60 11.69 -14.38
CA ARG A 238 -5.19 11.77 -13.03
C ARG A 238 -4.12 12.06 -11.97
N LEU A 239 -3.04 11.29 -11.98
CA LEU A 239 -1.92 11.47 -11.04
C LEU A 239 -1.22 12.82 -11.25
N GLY A 240 -1.07 13.27 -12.49
CA GLY A 240 -0.53 14.60 -12.80
C GLY A 240 -1.34 15.72 -12.15
N ARG A 241 -2.67 15.65 -12.24
CA ARG A 241 -3.58 16.61 -11.57
C ARG A 241 -3.45 16.54 -10.06
N LEU A 242 -3.47 15.32 -9.49
CA LEU A 242 -3.35 15.11 -8.04
C LEU A 242 -2.10 15.82 -7.47
N PHE A 243 -0.94 15.60 -8.08
CA PHE A 243 0.31 16.16 -7.58
C PHE A 243 0.51 17.64 -7.91
N ALA A 244 -0.18 18.17 -8.93
CA ALA A 244 -0.15 19.59 -9.24
C ALA A 244 -0.80 20.44 -8.14
N HIS A 245 -1.81 19.91 -7.44
CA HIS A 245 -2.46 20.62 -6.34
C HIS A 245 -1.60 20.66 -5.07
N THR A 246 -0.86 19.59 -4.77
CA THR A 246 -0.01 19.50 -3.57
C THR A 246 1.12 20.54 -3.53
N SER A 247 1.65 20.93 -4.70
CA SER A 247 2.77 21.88 -4.76
C SER A 247 2.35 23.31 -4.40
N VAL A 248 1.12 23.71 -4.73
CA VAL A 248 0.61 25.06 -4.48
C VAL A 248 0.40 25.28 -2.98
N ASP A 249 -0.19 24.29 -2.30
CA ASP A 249 -0.45 24.37 -0.85
C ASP A 249 0.84 24.37 -0.03
N SER A 250 1.83 23.58 -0.45
CA SER A 250 3.14 23.52 0.23
C SER A 250 3.89 24.86 0.14
N VAL A 251 3.82 25.53 -1.02
CA VAL A 251 4.44 26.85 -1.21
C VAL A 251 3.66 27.96 -0.52
N ALA A 252 2.33 27.88 -0.50
CA ALA A 252 1.49 28.84 0.24
C ALA A 252 1.70 28.75 1.75
N LEU A 253 1.85 27.54 2.31
CA LEU A 253 2.13 27.32 3.72
C LEU A 253 3.51 27.90 4.13
N LEU A 254 4.52 27.75 3.26
CA LEU A 254 5.85 28.32 3.50
C LEU A 254 5.89 29.85 3.33
N ARG A 255 5.07 30.43 2.44
CA ARG A 255 4.98 31.89 2.26
C ARG A 255 4.15 32.60 3.33
N GLY A 256 3.33 31.87 4.09
CA GLY A 256 2.60 32.38 5.26
C GLY A 256 3.43 32.41 6.54
N GLN A 257 4.63 31.80 6.55
CA GLN A 257 5.63 31.98 7.59
C GLN A 257 6.57 33.09 7.15
N ALA A 258 6.58 34.21 7.89
CA ALA A 258 7.47 35.33 7.61
C ALA A 258 8.92 34.83 7.56
N LEU A 259 9.48 34.76 6.35
CA LEU A 259 10.88 34.45 6.14
C LEU A 259 11.71 35.57 6.77
N THR A 260 12.44 35.25 7.84
CA THR A 260 13.58 36.06 8.28
C THR A 260 14.64 36.02 7.18
N SER A 261 15.28 37.15 6.93
CA SER A 261 16.00 37.55 5.71
C SER A 261 17.22 36.72 5.27
N ASP A 262 17.55 35.59 5.89
CA ASP A 262 18.93 35.09 5.87
C ASP A 262 19.21 33.84 4.99
N ASP A 263 18.22 33.17 4.39
CA ASP A 263 18.43 31.84 3.74
C ASP A 263 18.27 31.76 2.20
N ALA A 264 18.36 32.86 1.46
CA ALA A 264 18.02 32.89 0.03
C ALA A 264 19.13 32.50 -0.98
N LEU A 265 20.11 31.65 -0.64
CA LEU A 265 21.30 31.46 -1.52
C LEU A 265 21.76 30.04 -1.88
N LEU A 266 20.97 28.99 -1.64
CA LEU A 266 21.29 27.67 -2.20
C LEU A 266 20.03 27.06 -2.78
N PHE A 267 19.91 26.99 -4.12
CA PHE A 267 19.30 25.90 -4.88
C PHE A 267 19.21 26.33 -6.36
N HIS A 268 20.30 26.18 -7.11
CA HIS A 268 20.26 26.19 -8.57
C HIS A 268 21.01 24.97 -9.14
N THR A 269 20.22 24.13 -9.81
CA THR A 269 20.52 23.30 -11.00
C THR A 269 21.68 22.30 -10.97
N ASP A 270 21.33 21.01 -11.06
CA ASP A 270 22.03 20.01 -11.90
C ASP A 270 21.10 18.80 -12.13
N ILE A 271 20.37 18.80 -13.24
CA ILE A 271 19.73 17.59 -13.80
C ILE A 271 19.91 17.62 -15.33
N GLU A 272 21.10 17.29 -15.81
CA GLU A 272 21.29 16.77 -17.16
C GLU A 272 22.31 15.64 -17.15
N GLY A 273 21.95 14.51 -17.77
CA GLY A 273 22.92 13.51 -18.23
C GLY A 273 22.92 12.19 -17.48
N ASN A 274 22.06 11.24 -17.89
CA ASN A 274 22.51 9.85 -17.99
C ASN A 274 21.65 9.04 -18.99
N GLU A 275 21.81 9.32 -20.27
CA GLU A 275 21.52 8.35 -21.32
C GLU A 275 22.80 7.61 -21.70
N LYS A 276 22.68 6.29 -21.89
CA LYS A 276 23.65 5.31 -22.42
C LYS A 276 24.48 4.56 -21.38
N ARG A 277 23.92 3.46 -20.85
CA ARG A 277 24.63 2.17 -20.78
C ARG A 277 23.68 1.04 -21.19
N LYS A 278 23.99 0.45 -22.34
CA LYS A 278 23.54 -0.89 -22.77
C LYS A 278 24.50 -1.91 -22.20
#